data_AF-A0A7W1SS09-F1
#
_entry.id   AF-A0A7W1SS09-F1
#
_cell.length_a   1.000
_cell.length_b   1.000
_cell.length_c   1.000
_cell.angle_alpha   90.00
_cell.angle_beta   90.00
_cell.angle_gamma   90.00
#
_symmetry.space_group_name_H-M   'P 1'
#
loop_
_entity.id
_entity.type
_entity.pdbx_description
1 polymer ?
#
loop_
_entity_poly.entity_id
_entity_poly.type
_entity_poly.pdbx_seq_one_letter_code
_entity_poly.pdbx_strand_id
1 'polypeptide(L)'
;MEEIAREPAIRIFPNPAKGEINIQINDLSSERLEISLVDVLGRVVLSKQFINTQNELRLSLDDVDNGIFFLQVKSGTFTFHERIIIQK
;
A
#
# COMPACT_ATOMS: atom_id res chain seq x y z
N MET A 1 7.33 -21.98 -23.69
CA MET A 1 7.18 -20.53 -23.39
C MET A 1 6.71 -20.47 -21.97
N GLU A 2 7.55 -19.93 -21.09
CA GLU A 2 7.17 -19.70 -19.70
C GLU A 2 6.52 -18.31 -19.65
N GLU A 3 5.20 -18.29 -19.51
CA GLU A 3 4.47 -17.06 -19.29
C GLU A 3 4.73 -16.64 -17.85
N ILE A 4 5.76 -15.82 -17.65
CA ILE A 4 6.04 -15.24 -16.34
C ILE A 4 4.89 -14.28 -16.07
N ALA A 5 3.99 -14.67 -15.16
CA ALA A 5 2.98 -13.78 -14.62
C ALA A 5 3.68 -12.51 -14.13
N ARG A 6 3.41 -11.39 -14.79
CA ARG A 6 3.97 -10.09 -14.39
C ARG A 6 3.30 -9.71 -13.07
N GLU A 7 4.02 -9.86 -11.97
CA GLU A 7 3.60 -9.23 -10.73
C GLU A 7 3.52 -7.71 -10.94
N PRO A 8 2.45 -7.06 -10.46
CA PRO A 8 2.30 -5.63 -10.62
C PRO A 8 3.45 -4.90 -9.93
N ALA A 9 4.08 -3.96 -10.65
CA ALA A 9 5.14 -3.15 -10.08
C ALA A 9 4.55 -2.10 -9.15
N ILE A 10 4.52 -2.41 -7.84
CA ILE A 10 4.08 -1.51 -6.77
C ILE A 10 5.30 -0.86 -6.12
N ARG A 11 5.25 0.46 -5.95
CA ARG A 11 6.28 1.24 -5.25
C ARG A 11 5.65 2.13 -4.19
N ILE A 12 6.26 2.20 -3.02
CA ILE A 12 5.76 3.01 -1.89
C ILE A 12 6.87 3.94 -1.43
N PHE A 13 6.56 5.23 -1.33
CA PHE A 13 7.51 6.25 -0.91
C PHE A 13 6.81 7.49 -0.32
N PRO A 14 7.46 8.24 0.57
CA PRO A 14 8.77 7.96 1.17
C PRO A 14 8.68 6.91 2.29
N ASN A 15 9.80 6.25 2.57
CA ASN A 15 10.01 5.42 3.74
C ASN A 15 11.39 5.78 4.35
N PRO A 16 11.48 6.41 5.54
CA PRO A 16 10.39 6.70 6.47
C PRO A 16 9.36 7.73 5.98
N ALA A 17 8.09 7.53 6.35
CA ALA A 17 6.96 8.40 6.04
C ALA A 17 6.80 9.52 7.07
N LYS A 18 6.48 10.73 6.59
CA LYS A 18 6.27 11.93 7.43
C LYS A 18 4.81 12.40 7.44
N GLY A 19 3.88 11.47 7.65
CA GLY A 19 2.44 11.74 7.66
C GLY A 19 1.72 11.47 6.33
N GLU A 20 2.42 11.24 5.24
CA GLU A 20 1.83 10.73 3.99
C GLU A 20 2.76 9.75 3.28
N ILE A 21 2.17 8.84 2.51
CA ILE A 21 2.87 8.00 1.53
C ILE A 21 2.17 8.07 0.17
N ASN A 22 2.95 7.93 -0.88
CA ASN A 22 2.48 7.69 -2.24
C ASN A 22 2.69 6.21 -2.57
N ILE A 23 1.65 5.63 -3.16
CA ILE A 23 1.60 4.24 -3.58
C ILE A 23 1.44 4.29 -5.10
N GLN A 24 2.52 4.00 -5.81
CA GLN A 24 2.52 3.92 -7.26
C GLN A 24 2.25 2.49 -7.68
N ILE A 25 1.25 2.29 -8.54
CA ILE A 25 0.75 1.00 -8.97
C ILE A 25 0.68 1.01 -10.50
N ASN A 26 1.61 0.31 -11.14
CA ASN A 26 1.61 0.16 -12.59
C ASN A 26 0.83 -1.11 -13.00
N ASP A 27 0.22 -1.07 -14.19
CA ASP A 27 -0.44 -2.21 -14.84
C ASP A 27 -1.71 -2.78 -14.15
N LEU A 28 -2.35 -2.03 -13.25
CA LEU A 28 -3.58 -2.44 -12.57
C LEU A 28 -4.73 -1.43 -12.73
N SER A 29 -4.99 -0.96 -13.94
CA SER A 29 -6.04 0.02 -14.16
C SER A 29 -7.44 -0.56 -13.87
N SER A 30 -8.26 0.23 -13.20
CA SER A 30 -9.66 -0.08 -12.87
C SER A 30 -9.91 -1.28 -11.95
N GLU A 31 -8.87 -1.79 -11.27
CA GLU A 31 -9.04 -2.80 -10.22
C GLU A 31 -9.47 -2.19 -8.89
N ARG A 32 -10.29 -2.93 -8.13
CA ARG A 32 -10.62 -2.58 -6.73
C ARG A 32 -9.49 -3.09 -5.84
N LEU A 33 -8.86 -2.15 -5.14
CA LEU A 33 -7.79 -2.41 -4.20
C LEU A 33 -8.27 -2.16 -2.77
N GLU A 34 -7.90 -3.06 -1.87
CA GLU A 34 -8.05 -2.90 -0.43
C GLU A 34 -6.66 -2.63 0.17
N ILE A 35 -6.50 -1.46 0.76
CA ILE A 35 -5.25 -1.01 1.37
C ILE A 35 -5.44 -0.98 2.86
N SER A 36 -4.65 -1.76 3.58
CA SER A 36 -4.67 -1.82 5.04
C SER A 36 -3.28 -1.53 5.61
N LEU A 37 -3.22 -0.76 6.67
CA LEU A 37 -2.02 -0.56 7.47
C LEU A 37 -2.17 -1.37 8.75
N VAL A 38 -1.20 -2.23 9.02
CA VAL A 38 -1.22 -3.19 10.12
C VAL A 38 -0.02 -2.94 11.02
N ASP A 39 -0.23 -2.87 12.33
CA ASP A 39 0.88 -2.74 13.28
C ASP A 39 1.62 -4.06 13.53
N VAL A 40 2.70 -4.02 14.30
CA VAL A 40 3.51 -5.21 14.64
C VAL A 40 2.75 -6.27 15.46
N LEU A 41 1.59 -5.92 16.03
CA LEU A 41 0.73 -6.84 16.78
C LEU A 41 -0.38 -7.44 15.89
N GLY A 42 -0.42 -7.10 14.60
CA GLY A 42 -1.44 -7.58 13.66
C GLY A 42 -2.74 -6.76 13.69
N ARG A 43 -2.78 -5.62 14.38
CA ARG A 43 -3.98 -4.77 14.44
C ARG A 43 -4.05 -3.88 13.22
N VAL A 44 -5.20 -3.85 12.56
CA VAL A 44 -5.46 -2.93 11.44
C VAL A 44 -5.69 -1.53 12.01
N VAL A 45 -4.76 -0.62 11.74
CA VAL A 45 -4.82 0.78 12.21
C VAL A 45 -5.47 1.70 11.18
N LEU A 46 -5.45 1.31 9.90
CA LEU A 46 -6.13 2.01 8.81
C LEU A 46 -6.55 0.99 7.76
N SER A 47 -7.75 1.14 7.21
CA SER A 47 -8.21 0.38 6.04
C SER A 47 -9.00 1.28 5.11
N LYS A 48 -8.70 1.22 3.81
CA LYS A 48 -9.37 1.98 2.77
C LYS A 48 -9.50 1.14 1.51
N GLN A 49 -10.60 1.34 0.79
CA GLN A 49 -10.84 0.74 -0.52
C GLN A 49 -10.73 1.81 -1.59
N PHE A 50 -10.06 1.48 -2.69
CA PHE A 50 -9.86 2.38 -3.81
C PHE A 50 -10.16 1.64 -5.11
N ILE A 51 -10.67 2.38 -6.10
CA ILE A 51 -10.67 1.93 -7.48
C ILE A 51 -9.44 2.57 -8.11
N ASN A 52 -8.54 1.76 -8.65
CA ASN A 52 -7.30 2.25 -9.21
C ASN A 52 -7.54 2.95 -10.56
N THR A 53 -7.99 4.21 -10.50
CA THR A 53 -8.26 5.04 -11.69
C THR A 53 -7.03 5.83 -12.13
N GLN A 54 -5.99 5.88 -11.31
CA GLN A 54 -4.73 6.58 -11.53
C GLN A 54 -3.57 5.67 -11.11
N ASN A 55 -2.40 5.82 -11.71
CA ASN A 55 -1.22 4.99 -11.36
C ASN A 55 -0.60 5.37 -10.02
N GLU A 56 -1.12 6.38 -9.33
CA GLU A 56 -0.59 6.88 -8.07
C GLU A 56 -1.75 7.18 -7.11
N LEU A 57 -1.61 6.69 -5.88
CA LEU A 57 -2.53 6.94 -4.78
C LEU A 57 -1.77 7.56 -3.62
N ARG A 58 -2.30 8.65 -3.09
CA ARG A 58 -1.81 9.26 -1.86
C ARG A 58 -2.61 8.78 -0.66
N LEU A 59 -1.91 8.34 0.38
CA LEU A 59 -2.47 7.93 1.65
C LEU A 59 -1.95 8.82 2.77
N SER A 60 -2.83 9.61 3.39
CA SER A 60 -2.54 10.32 4.64
C SER A 60 -2.49 9.32 5.80
N LEU A 61 -1.49 9.52 6.65
CA LEU A 61 -1.15 8.80 7.87
C LEU A 61 -1.14 9.77 9.06
N ASP A 62 -1.83 10.91 8.98
CA ASP A 62 -1.79 11.96 10.00
C ASP A 62 -2.33 11.49 11.36
N ASP A 63 -3.29 10.59 11.37
CA ASP A 63 -3.87 9.97 12.56
C ASP A 63 -3.12 8.71 13.04
N VAL A 64 -1.98 8.37 12.42
CA VAL A 64 -1.16 7.21 12.77
C VAL A 64 0.10 7.67 13.51
N ASP A 65 0.35 7.10 14.69
CA ASP A 65 1.53 7.40 15.50
C ASP A 65 2.84 6.90 14.85
N ASN A 66 3.96 7.44 15.31
CA ASN A 66 5.29 6.99 14.91
C ASN A 66 5.50 5.51 15.29
N GLY A 67 6.06 4.73 14.36
CA GLY A 67 6.22 3.30 14.58
C GLY A 67 6.53 2.51 13.31
N ILE A 68 6.57 1.19 13.47
CA ILE A 68 6.75 0.24 12.37
C ILE A 68 5.39 -0.37 12.04
N PHE A 69 5.05 -0.37 10.76
CA PHE A 69 3.81 -0.90 10.24
C PHE A 69 4.08 -1.73 8.98
N PHE A 70 3.09 -2.54 8.62
CA PHE A 70 3.05 -3.27 7.37
C PHE A 70 1.87 -2.74 6.55
N LEU A 71 2.18 -2.16 5.39
CA LEU A 71 1.18 -1.81 4.40
C LEU A 71 0.85 -3.06 3.60
N GLN A 72 -0.43 -3.39 3.53
CA GLN A 72 -0.98 -4.46 2.72
C GLN A 72 -1.84 -3.87 1.62
N VAL A 73 -1.56 -4.23 0.36
CA VAL A 73 -2.37 -3.90 -0.81
C VAL A 73 -2.92 -5.21 -1.37
N LYS A 74 -4.23 -5.36 -1.34
CA LYS A 74 -4.92 -6.56 -1.81
C LYS A 74 -5.80 -6.23 -3.01
N SER A 75 -5.66 -7.02 -4.06
CA SER A 75 -6.62 -7.10 -5.17
C SER A 75 -7.31 -8.46 -5.15
N GLY A 76 -8.23 -8.71 -6.08
CA GLY A 76 -8.80 -10.03 -6.31
C GLY A 76 -7.78 -11.07 -6.77
N THR A 77 -6.64 -10.64 -7.34
CA THR A 77 -5.65 -11.51 -7.99
C THR A 77 -4.30 -11.57 -7.27
N PHE A 78 -3.97 -10.59 -6.42
CA PHE A 78 -2.69 -10.54 -5.72
C PHE A 78 -2.82 -9.91 -4.34
N THR A 79 -1.80 -10.14 -3.50
CA THR A 79 -1.60 -9.42 -2.25
C THR A 79 -0.14 -9.02 -2.14
N PHE A 80 0.10 -7.74 -1.87
CA PHE A 80 1.41 -7.13 -1.73
C PHE A 80 1.57 -6.60 -0.30
N HIS A 81 2.76 -6.80 0.28
CA HIS A 81 3.08 -6.37 1.64
C HIS A 81 4.40 -5.60 1.63
N GLU A 82 4.44 -4.43 2.27
CA GLU A 82 5.65 -3.63 2.43
C GLU A 82 5.77 -3.12 3.86
N ARG A 83 6.99 -3.14 4.42
CA ARG A 83 7.27 -2.57 5.73
C ARG A 83 7.46 -1.06 5.62
N ILE A 84 6.64 -0.30 6.34
CA ILE A 84 6.70 1.17 6.39
C ILE A 84 7.10 1.64 7.79
N ILE A 85 8.00 2.60 7.85
CA ILE A 85 8.41 3.28 9.08
C ILE A 85 7.76 4.66 9.07
N ILE A 86 6.98 4.99 10.10
CA ILE A 86 6.39 6.33 10.25
C ILE A 86 7.22 7.10 11.26
N GLN A 87 7.73 8.26 10.83
CA GLN A 87 8.55 9.16 11.63
C GLN A 87 8.22 10.62 11.26
N LYS A 88 7.23 11.19 11.94
CA LYS A 88 6.84 12.61 11.88
C LYS A 88 7.77 13.49 12.70
#